data_AF-A0A418NU44-F1
#
_entry.id   AF-A0A418NU44-F1
#
_cell.length_a   1.000
_cell.length_b   1.000
_cell.length_c   1.000
_cell.angle_alpha   90.00
_cell.angle_beta   90.00
_cell.angle_gamma   90.00
#
_symmetry.space_group_name_H-M   'P 1'
#
loop_
_entity.id
_entity.type
_entity.pdbx_description
1 polymer ?
#
loop_
_entity_poly.entity_id
_entity_poly.type
_entity_poly.pdbx_seq_one_letter_code
_entity_poly.pdbx_strand_id
1 'polypeptide(L)'
;MNTKTGTNSDNGKTGAKTQEADSSEVLQQVVAMVAVLAPDMEVAALNAEESATDHANRLLIELRPKAEGIVDELEATKRSLAAQKGQTTRARNDLEAVEAQLPPRPRKVGPFDKAERPETTAMLAALDAADEIQLVFLDEDGTEIAGLAPRNLSAKAFARDRFGRLAMKVDSMTVIGPQAGAPYRLAGYALETDGRLLVHGARGDGVLLIGPGVTYELKGDVVL
;
A
#
# COMPACT_ATOMS: atom_id res chain seq x y z
N MET A 1 -27.81 -5.07 -91.88
CA MET A 1 -27.40 -3.76 -92.40
C MET A 1 -26.00 -3.46 -91.89
N ASN A 2 -25.07 -3.15 -92.82
CA ASN A 2 -23.85 -2.32 -92.71
C ASN A 2 -22.86 -2.55 -91.54
N THR A 3 -21.53 -2.50 -91.68
CA THR A 3 -20.52 -2.40 -92.75
C THR A 3 -19.14 -2.36 -92.04
N LYS A 4 -18.07 -2.79 -92.72
CA LYS A 4 -16.67 -2.26 -92.66
C LYS A 4 -15.83 -2.51 -91.38
N THR A 5 -14.75 -3.31 -91.42
CA THR A 5 -13.34 -3.09 -91.90
C THR A 5 -12.49 -2.13 -91.05
N GLY A 6 -11.32 -2.61 -90.60
CA GLY A 6 -10.18 -1.79 -90.15
C GLY A 6 -9.05 -2.63 -89.52
N THR A 7 -7.91 -2.74 -90.21
CA THR A 7 -6.63 -3.34 -89.80
C THR A 7 -5.74 -2.34 -89.04
N ASN A 8 -4.98 -2.77 -88.03
CA ASN A 8 -3.50 -2.63 -87.89
C ASN A 8 -2.97 -2.78 -86.44
N SER A 9 -1.81 -3.45 -86.35
CA SER A 9 -0.63 -3.27 -85.47
C SER A 9 -0.79 -2.62 -84.09
N ASP A 10 -0.25 -3.24 -83.02
CA ASP A 10 1.10 -2.90 -82.52
C ASP A 10 1.57 -3.85 -81.40
N ASN A 11 2.89 -3.97 -81.29
CA ASN A 11 3.67 -4.72 -80.30
C ASN A 11 3.46 -4.24 -78.86
N GLY A 12 3.54 -5.16 -77.90
CA GLY A 12 3.50 -4.81 -76.48
C GLY A 12 3.98 -5.90 -75.54
N LYS A 13 5.23 -6.33 -75.69
CA LYS A 13 5.97 -7.19 -74.76
C LYS A 13 6.14 -6.46 -73.42
N THR A 14 5.20 -6.60 -72.48
CA THR A 14 5.39 -6.18 -71.09
C THR A 14 6.04 -7.33 -70.32
N GLY A 15 7.37 -7.23 -70.22
CA GLY A 15 8.18 -8.12 -69.41
C GLY A 15 7.75 -8.08 -67.94
N ALA A 16 7.72 -9.26 -67.34
CA ALA A 16 7.65 -9.46 -65.90
C ALA A 16 8.81 -8.71 -65.23
N LYS A 17 8.50 -7.61 -64.54
CA LYS A 17 9.38 -7.04 -63.51
C LYS A 17 8.96 -7.65 -62.18
N THR A 18 9.47 -8.83 -61.89
CA THR A 18 9.40 -9.41 -60.55
C THR A 18 10.66 -9.01 -59.81
N GLN A 19 10.57 -7.88 -59.10
CA GLN A 19 10.92 -7.73 -57.69
C GLN A 19 12.03 -8.65 -57.13
N GLU A 20 13.26 -8.53 -57.64
CA GLU A 20 14.46 -8.87 -56.86
C GLU A 20 14.66 -7.71 -55.87
N ALA A 21 14.28 -7.91 -54.60
CA ALA A 21 14.90 -7.11 -53.54
C ALA A 21 16.41 -7.32 -53.68
N ASP A 22 17.16 -6.21 -53.77
CA ASP A 22 18.61 -6.23 -53.91
C ASP A 22 19.18 -7.14 -52.80
N SER A 23 19.83 -8.25 -53.16
CA SER A 23 20.25 -9.28 -52.21
C SER A 23 21.19 -8.73 -51.12
N SER A 24 21.80 -7.56 -51.40
CA SER A 24 22.54 -6.74 -50.44
C SER A 24 21.66 -6.19 -49.31
N GLU A 25 20.45 -5.73 -49.61
CA GLU A 25 19.52 -5.16 -48.63
C GLU A 25 18.98 -6.24 -47.67
N VAL A 26 18.65 -7.42 -48.20
CA VAL A 26 18.19 -8.56 -47.39
C VAL A 26 19.27 -9.01 -46.42
N LEU A 27 20.52 -9.11 -46.90
CA LEU A 27 21.65 -9.48 -46.04
C LEU A 27 21.88 -8.43 -44.94
N GLN A 28 21.81 -7.13 -45.25
CA GLN A 28 21.94 -6.07 -44.26
C GLN A 28 20.85 -6.14 -43.18
N GLN A 29 19.60 -6.43 -43.56
CA GLN A 29 18.50 -6.61 -42.61
C GLN A 29 18.73 -7.82 -41.69
N VAL A 30 19.18 -8.95 -42.23
CA VAL A 30 19.48 -10.15 -41.43
C VAL A 30 20.65 -9.90 -40.48
N VAL A 31 21.72 -9.24 -40.93
CA VAL A 31 22.85 -8.86 -40.07
C VAL A 31 22.40 -7.91 -38.95
N ALA A 32 21.52 -6.95 -39.24
CA ALA A 32 20.93 -6.09 -38.22
C ALA A 32 20.09 -6.88 -37.20
N MET A 33 19.33 -7.89 -37.64
CA MET A 33 18.61 -8.79 -36.74
C MET A 33 19.55 -9.61 -35.86
N VAL A 34 20.70 -10.07 -36.39
CA VAL A 34 21.73 -10.75 -35.58
C VAL A 34 22.21 -9.86 -34.45
N ALA A 35 22.55 -8.60 -34.76
CA ALA A 35 23.06 -7.66 -33.76
C ALA A 35 22.08 -7.41 -32.59
N VAL A 36 20.77 -7.54 -32.84
CA VAL A 36 19.74 -7.34 -31.82
C VAL A 36 19.43 -8.62 -31.04
N LEU A 37 19.22 -9.74 -31.74
CA LEU A 37 18.73 -10.98 -31.13
C LEU A 37 19.86 -11.88 -30.62
N ALA A 38 21.08 -11.68 -31.11
CA ALA A 38 22.24 -12.47 -30.77
C ALA A 38 23.53 -11.62 -30.87
N PRO A 39 23.68 -10.57 -30.02
CA PRO A 39 24.82 -9.65 -30.09
C PRO A 39 26.18 -10.33 -29.96
N ASP A 40 26.21 -11.51 -29.31
CA ASP A 40 27.43 -12.31 -29.12
C ASP A 40 27.69 -13.29 -30.30
N MET A 41 26.86 -13.25 -31.35
CA MET A 41 27.01 -14.11 -32.52
C MET A 41 28.03 -13.51 -33.48
N GLU A 42 29.10 -14.24 -33.75
CA GLU A 42 30.11 -13.84 -34.71
C GLU A 42 29.58 -14.00 -36.14
N VAL A 43 29.31 -12.87 -36.81
CA VAL A 43 28.92 -12.86 -38.23
C VAL A 43 30.18 -13.02 -39.06
N ALA A 44 30.48 -14.25 -39.47
CA ALA A 44 31.57 -14.53 -40.39
C ALA A 44 31.43 -13.68 -41.66
N ALA A 45 32.55 -13.19 -42.21
CA ALA A 45 32.54 -12.41 -43.44
C ALA A 45 31.97 -13.24 -44.61
N LEU A 46 31.34 -12.55 -45.57
CA LEU A 46 30.85 -13.18 -46.80
C LEU A 46 32.02 -13.83 -47.55
N ASN A 47 31.93 -15.14 -47.81
CA ASN A 47 32.94 -15.84 -48.59
C ASN A 47 32.81 -15.52 -50.08
N ALA A 48 33.93 -15.48 -50.80
CA ALA A 48 33.94 -15.14 -52.24
C ALA A 48 33.14 -16.12 -53.13
N GLU A 49 32.83 -17.31 -52.61
CA GLU A 49 32.06 -18.37 -53.28
C GLU A 49 30.59 -18.46 -52.79
N GLU A 50 30.22 -17.74 -51.74
CA GLU A 50 28.88 -17.79 -51.14
C GLU A 50 28.03 -16.62 -51.63
N SER A 51 26.83 -16.89 -52.13
CA SER A 51 25.92 -15.81 -52.51
C SER A 51 25.39 -15.08 -51.26
N ALA A 52 25.08 -13.79 -51.39
CA ALA A 52 24.50 -13.01 -50.29
C ALA A 52 23.23 -13.64 -49.70
N THR A 53 22.43 -14.28 -50.56
CA THR A 53 21.19 -14.98 -50.17
C THR A 53 21.48 -16.26 -49.38
N ASP A 54 22.49 -17.04 -49.77
CA ASP A 54 22.87 -18.25 -49.04
C ASP A 54 23.42 -17.92 -47.65
N HIS A 55 24.22 -16.86 -47.57
CA HIS A 55 24.74 -16.36 -46.30
C HIS A 55 23.63 -15.84 -45.38
N ALA A 56 22.67 -15.08 -45.93
CA ALA A 56 21.50 -14.62 -45.18
C ALA A 56 20.67 -15.81 -44.66
N ASN A 57 20.45 -16.85 -45.48
CA ASN A 57 19.74 -18.05 -45.07
C ASN A 57 20.44 -18.81 -43.94
N ARG A 58 21.78 -18.92 -44.00
CA ARG A 58 22.57 -19.52 -42.92
C ARG A 58 22.40 -18.77 -41.60
N LEU A 59 22.53 -17.44 -41.63
CA LEU A 59 22.35 -16.60 -40.45
C LEU A 59 20.92 -16.70 -39.88
N LEU A 60 19.90 -16.79 -40.73
CA LEU A 60 18.51 -16.99 -40.30
C LEU A 60 18.29 -18.35 -39.61
N ILE A 61 18.91 -19.41 -40.11
CA ILE A 61 18.87 -20.75 -39.49
C ILE A 61 19.52 -20.72 -38.10
N GLU A 62 20.66 -20.03 -37.96
CA GLU A 62 21.37 -19.89 -36.68
C GLU A 62 20.64 -18.97 -35.69
N LEU A 63 19.95 -17.92 -36.17
CA LEU A 63 19.20 -16.98 -35.33
C LEU A 63 17.91 -17.56 -34.78
N ARG A 64 17.23 -18.41 -35.55
CA ARG A 64 15.93 -18.97 -35.17
C ARG A 64 15.91 -19.63 -33.78
N PRO A 65 16.80 -20.56 -33.41
CA PRO A 65 16.78 -21.18 -32.09
C PRO A 65 17.07 -20.18 -30.96
N LYS A 66 17.85 -19.11 -31.23
CA LYS A 66 18.10 -18.05 -30.24
C LYS A 66 16.86 -17.19 -30.01
N ALA A 67 16.14 -16.85 -31.08
CA ALA A 67 14.87 -16.14 -30.99
C ALA A 67 13.82 -16.96 -30.23
N GLU A 68 13.72 -18.27 -30.50
CA GLU A 68 12.86 -19.19 -29.76
C GLU A 68 13.24 -19.26 -28.27
N GLY A 69 14.54 -19.32 -27.95
CA GLY A 69 15.03 -19.29 -26.57
C GLY A 69 14.67 -18.01 -25.81
N ILE A 70 14.80 -16.84 -26.45
CA ILE A 70 14.42 -15.54 -25.85
C ILE A 70 12.91 -15.49 -25.56
N VAL A 71 12.08 -16.04 -26.45
CA VAL A 71 10.63 -16.11 -26.25
C VAL A 71 10.30 -17.01 -25.06
N ASP A 72 10.96 -18.16 -24.93
CA ASP A 72 10.76 -19.08 -23.81
C ASP A 72 11.18 -18.46 -22.46
N GLU A 73 12.32 -17.75 -22.44
CA GLU A 73 12.78 -17.01 -21.26
C GLU A 73 11.82 -15.88 -20.88
N LEU A 74 11.28 -15.16 -21.87
CA LEU A 74 10.27 -14.13 -21.66
C LEU A 74 8.98 -14.73 -21.06
N GLU A 75 8.52 -15.86 -21.56
CA GLU A 75 7.33 -16.54 -21.03
C GLU A 75 7.57 -17.15 -19.64
N ALA A 76 8.76 -17.67 -19.38
CA ALA A 76 9.16 -18.13 -18.04
C ALA A 76 9.21 -16.98 -17.02
N THR A 77 9.82 -15.85 -17.38
CA THR A 77 9.91 -14.65 -16.52
C THR A 77 8.54 -14.03 -16.29
N LYS A 78 7.66 -13.95 -17.30
CA LYS A 78 6.27 -13.51 -17.13
C LYS A 78 5.51 -14.38 -16.13
N ARG A 79 5.63 -15.72 -16.24
CA ARG A 79 4.99 -16.65 -15.29
C ARG A 79 5.54 -16.48 -13.88
N SER A 80 6.85 -16.35 -13.72
CA SER A 80 7.48 -16.08 -12.42
C SER A 80 6.98 -14.77 -11.80
N LEU A 81 6.92 -13.69 -12.59
CA LEU A 81 6.43 -12.38 -12.15
C LEU A 81 4.96 -12.45 -11.72
N ALA A 82 4.12 -13.17 -12.45
CA ALA A 82 2.72 -13.39 -12.08
C ALA A 82 2.60 -14.15 -10.74
N ALA A 83 3.41 -15.19 -10.54
CA ALA A 83 3.44 -15.95 -9.29
C ALA A 83 3.89 -15.09 -8.10
N GLN A 84 4.96 -14.29 -8.27
CA GLN A 84 5.45 -13.38 -7.24
C GLN A 84 4.40 -12.30 -6.89
N LYS A 85 3.74 -11.70 -7.89
CA LYS A 85 2.64 -10.76 -7.65
C LYS A 85 1.52 -11.41 -6.82
N GLY A 86 1.15 -12.66 -7.14
CA GLY A 86 0.17 -13.42 -6.37
C GLY A 86 0.59 -13.65 -4.91
N GLN A 87 1.86 -13.99 -4.67
CA GLN A 87 2.41 -14.15 -3.31
C GLN A 87 2.41 -12.83 -2.54
N THR A 88 2.85 -11.74 -3.15
CA THR A 88 2.87 -10.41 -2.52
C THR A 88 1.46 -9.93 -2.16
N THR A 89 0.48 -10.13 -3.03
CA THR A 89 -0.92 -9.78 -2.73
C THR A 89 -1.46 -10.59 -1.55
N ARG A 90 -1.18 -11.89 -1.48
CA ARG A 90 -1.59 -12.73 -0.35
C ARG A 90 -0.93 -12.27 0.95
N ALA A 91 0.38 -12.06 0.94
CA ALA A 91 1.12 -11.59 2.10
C ALA A 91 0.61 -10.22 2.60
N ARG A 92 0.24 -9.32 1.68
CA ARG A 92 -0.36 -8.03 2.03
C ARG A 92 -1.74 -8.19 2.67
N ASN A 93 -2.59 -9.04 2.12
CA ASN A 93 -3.91 -9.30 2.70
C ASN A 93 -3.80 -9.95 4.09
N ASP A 94 -2.84 -10.86 4.27
CA ASP A 94 -2.56 -11.49 5.56
C ASP A 94 -2.06 -10.45 6.58
N LEU A 95 -1.20 -9.52 6.16
CA LEU A 95 -0.75 -8.39 6.98
C LEU A 95 -1.91 -7.47 7.39
N GLU A 96 -2.76 -7.08 6.44
CA GLU A 96 -3.94 -6.24 6.72
C GLU A 96 -4.92 -6.95 7.69
N ALA A 97 -5.11 -8.27 7.54
CA ALA A 97 -5.93 -9.06 8.43
C ALA A 97 -5.33 -9.20 9.85
N VAL A 98 -4.01 -9.26 9.97
CA VAL A 98 -3.31 -9.26 11.27
C VAL A 98 -3.34 -7.88 11.90
N GLU A 99 -3.10 -6.81 11.13
CA GLU A 99 -3.17 -5.43 11.63
C GLU A 99 -4.56 -5.07 12.15
N ALA A 100 -5.62 -5.55 11.50
CA ALA A 100 -7.00 -5.38 11.97
C ALA A 100 -7.29 -6.08 13.32
N GLN A 101 -6.47 -7.08 13.70
CA GLN A 101 -6.59 -7.79 14.98
C GLN A 101 -5.68 -7.19 16.07
N LEU A 102 -4.75 -6.30 15.71
CA LEU A 102 -3.89 -5.63 16.68
C LEU A 102 -4.70 -4.57 17.44
N PRO A 103 -4.39 -4.34 18.73
CA PRO A 103 -4.92 -3.19 19.44
C PRO A 103 -4.60 -1.89 18.66
N PRO A 104 -5.52 -0.91 18.63
CA PRO A 104 -5.25 0.37 17.97
C PRO A 104 -3.93 0.94 18.49
N ARG A 105 -3.10 1.41 17.56
CA ARG A 105 -1.80 2.01 17.92
C ARG A 105 -2.06 3.23 18.81
N PRO A 106 -1.29 3.41 19.88
CA PRO A 106 -1.50 4.53 20.78
C PRO A 106 -1.31 5.84 20.02
N ARG A 107 -2.31 6.71 20.12
CA ARG A 107 -2.32 8.02 19.45
C ARG A 107 -1.82 9.08 20.40
N LYS A 108 -1.17 10.11 19.85
CA LYS A 108 -0.93 11.33 20.59
C LYS A 108 -2.21 12.13 20.62
N VAL A 109 -2.77 12.32 21.81
CA VAL A 109 -3.86 13.28 21.97
C VAL A 109 -3.20 14.65 21.85
N GLY A 110 -3.59 15.41 20.83
CA GLY A 110 -2.92 16.67 20.47
C GLY A 110 -2.83 17.67 21.63
N PRO A 111 -2.07 18.77 21.46
CA PRO A 111 -2.06 19.83 22.46
C PRO A 111 -3.49 20.31 22.70
N PHE A 112 -3.96 20.27 23.95
CA PHE A 112 -5.24 20.87 24.33
C PHE A 112 -4.95 22.18 25.00
N ASP A 113 -5.48 23.25 24.43
CA ASP A 113 -5.42 24.55 25.06
C ASP A 113 -6.40 24.56 26.24
N LYS A 114 -5.88 24.78 27.45
CA LYS A 114 -6.71 24.92 28.64
C LYS A 114 -7.70 26.09 28.51
N ALA A 115 -7.42 27.08 27.67
CA ALA A 115 -8.33 28.18 27.37
C ALA A 115 -9.51 27.76 26.49
N GLU A 116 -9.36 26.70 25.69
CA GLU A 116 -10.42 26.14 24.85
C GLU A 116 -11.30 25.13 25.60
N ARG A 117 -10.99 24.89 26.88
CA ARG A 117 -11.72 23.93 27.69
C ARG A 117 -13.18 24.37 27.89
N PRO A 118 -14.17 23.56 27.46
CA PRO A 118 -15.56 23.91 27.70
C PRO A 118 -15.87 23.93 29.20
N GLU A 119 -16.78 24.82 29.61
CA GLU A 119 -17.29 24.80 30.97
C GLU A 119 -17.95 23.47 31.30
N THR A 120 -17.96 23.07 32.57
CA THR A 120 -18.52 21.79 33.01
C THR A 120 -19.98 21.59 32.60
N THR A 121 -20.78 22.67 32.53
CA THR A 121 -22.15 22.61 32.01
C THR A 121 -22.18 22.20 30.53
N ALA A 122 -21.32 22.81 29.70
CA ALA A 122 -21.23 22.52 28.29
C ALA A 122 -20.66 21.11 28.04
N MET A 123 -19.69 20.67 28.85
CA MET A 123 -19.17 19.30 28.78
C MET A 123 -20.25 18.26 29.08
N LEU A 124 -21.03 18.43 30.16
CA LEU A 124 -22.12 17.50 30.47
C LEU A 124 -23.18 17.46 29.37
N ALA A 125 -23.55 18.61 28.81
CA ALA A 125 -24.48 18.66 27.68
C ALA A 125 -23.92 17.97 26.42
N ALA A 126 -22.61 18.10 26.15
CA ALA A 126 -21.95 17.40 25.06
C ALA A 126 -21.95 15.88 25.28
N LEU A 127 -21.73 15.42 26.51
CA LEU A 127 -21.81 13.99 26.85
C LEU A 127 -23.24 13.45 26.69
N ASP A 128 -24.25 14.19 27.13
CA ASP A 128 -25.66 13.76 26.99
C ASP A 128 -26.10 13.67 25.52
N ALA A 129 -25.47 14.44 24.62
CA ALA A 129 -25.77 14.46 23.19
C ALA A 129 -24.93 13.50 22.35
N ALA A 130 -23.84 12.94 22.90
CA ALA A 130 -22.92 12.06 22.18
C ALA A 130 -23.49 10.64 22.03
N ASP A 131 -23.26 10.03 20.88
CA ASP A 131 -23.59 8.62 20.64
C ASP A 131 -22.53 7.71 21.28
N GLU A 132 -21.28 8.16 21.27
CA GLU A 132 -20.14 7.45 21.85
C GLU A 132 -19.32 8.37 22.76
N ILE A 133 -18.99 7.89 23.96
CA ILE A 133 -18.10 8.56 24.92
C ILE A 133 -16.97 7.60 25.27
N GLN A 134 -15.73 8.03 25.02
CA GLN A 134 -14.53 7.25 25.35
C GLN A 134 -13.65 7.98 26.35
N LEU A 135 -13.27 7.29 27.42
CA LEU A 135 -12.19 7.70 28.32
C LEU A 135 -10.89 7.07 27.88
N VAL A 136 -9.90 7.90 27.62
CA VAL A 136 -8.58 7.53 27.11
C VAL A 136 -7.52 7.78 28.19
N PHE A 137 -6.58 6.85 28.34
CA PHE A 137 -5.51 6.89 29.36
C PHE A 137 -4.21 7.43 28.77
N LEU A 138 -3.64 8.46 29.39
CA LEU A 138 -2.49 9.19 28.86
C LEU A 138 -1.24 9.04 29.72
N ASP A 139 -0.09 8.96 29.05
CA ASP A 139 1.23 9.10 29.66
C ASP A 139 1.61 10.56 29.92
N GLU A 140 2.83 10.78 30.41
CA GLU A 140 3.35 12.12 30.74
C GLU A 140 3.46 13.04 29.51
N ASP A 141 3.57 12.47 28.31
CA ASP A 141 3.70 13.21 27.06
C ASP A 141 2.34 13.48 26.39
N GLY A 142 1.23 13.07 27.02
CA GLY A 142 -0.12 13.18 26.48
C GLY A 142 -0.42 12.14 25.39
N THR A 143 0.31 11.03 25.38
CA THR A 143 0.13 9.92 24.43
C THR A 143 -0.69 8.83 25.08
N GLU A 144 -1.56 8.19 24.31
CA GLU A 144 -2.25 6.98 24.74
C GLU A 144 -1.27 5.92 25.25
N ILE A 145 -1.61 5.26 26.34
CA ILE A 145 -0.75 4.23 26.91
C ILE A 145 -0.95 2.92 26.14
N ALA A 146 0.11 2.43 25.52
CA ALA A 146 0.11 1.13 24.85
C ALA A 146 -0.32 0.00 25.79
N GLY A 147 -1.29 -0.81 25.37
CA GLY A 147 -1.84 -1.91 26.16
C GLY A 147 -2.94 -1.50 27.15
N LEU A 148 -3.27 -0.21 27.25
CA LEU A 148 -4.46 0.28 27.96
C LEU A 148 -5.51 0.77 26.97
N ALA A 149 -6.50 -0.09 26.70
CA ALA A 149 -7.60 0.27 25.81
C ALA A 149 -8.46 1.40 26.40
N PRO A 150 -8.97 2.33 25.57
CA PRO A 150 -10.00 3.28 25.98
C PRO A 150 -11.23 2.60 26.59
N ARG A 151 -11.95 3.33 27.45
CA ARG A 151 -13.17 2.85 28.11
C ARG A 151 -14.38 3.57 27.57
N ASN A 152 -15.31 2.81 26.99
CA ASN A 152 -16.61 3.33 26.61
C ASN A 152 -17.46 3.54 27.86
N LEU A 153 -17.99 4.75 28.01
CA LEU A 153 -18.79 5.17 29.15
C LEU A 153 -20.12 5.74 28.68
N SER A 154 -21.07 5.85 29.60
CA SER A 154 -22.31 6.60 29.35
C SER A 154 -22.22 7.99 29.98
N ALA A 155 -23.05 8.94 29.54
CA ALA A 155 -23.10 10.27 30.14
C ALA A 155 -23.37 10.24 31.66
N LYS A 156 -24.16 9.24 32.12
CA LYS A 156 -24.46 9.01 33.55
C LYS A 156 -23.24 8.67 34.40
N ALA A 157 -22.13 8.25 33.78
CA ALA A 157 -20.87 8.00 34.47
C ALA A 157 -20.19 9.31 34.92
N PHE A 158 -20.70 10.48 34.56
CA PHE A 158 -20.09 11.76 34.88
C PHE A 158 -21.06 12.68 35.63
N ALA A 159 -20.53 13.43 36.59
CA ALA A 159 -21.28 14.44 37.32
C ALA A 159 -20.35 15.57 37.75
N ARG A 160 -20.95 16.67 38.24
CA ARG A 160 -20.16 17.74 38.88
C ARG A 160 -19.69 17.29 40.25
N ASP A 161 -18.43 17.56 40.56
CA ASP A 161 -17.93 17.46 41.93
C ASP A 161 -18.32 18.70 42.76
N ARG A 162 -17.97 18.69 44.05
CA ARG A 162 -18.23 19.81 44.97
C ARG A 162 -17.54 21.13 44.59
N PHE A 163 -16.55 21.07 43.70
CA PHE A 163 -15.78 22.22 43.21
C PHE A 163 -16.21 22.64 41.79
N GLY A 164 -17.26 22.02 41.24
CA GLY A 164 -17.78 22.32 39.91
C GLY A 164 -17.00 21.68 38.75
N ARG A 165 -16.06 20.76 39.02
CA ARG A 165 -15.28 20.03 38.01
C ARG A 165 -16.06 18.81 37.51
N LEU A 166 -15.70 18.30 36.34
CA LEU A 166 -16.27 17.06 35.83
C LEU A 166 -15.59 15.89 36.53
N ALA A 167 -16.36 15.05 37.21
CA ALA A 167 -15.83 13.88 37.90
C ALA A 167 -16.56 12.62 37.46
N MET A 168 -15.80 11.55 37.26
CA MET A 168 -16.38 10.24 36.98
C MET A 168 -16.99 9.64 38.26
N LYS A 169 -18.23 9.15 38.14
CA LYS A 169 -19.05 8.52 39.17
C LYS A 169 -19.51 7.15 38.69
N VAL A 170 -18.60 6.18 38.79
CA VAL A 170 -18.86 4.77 38.48
C VAL A 170 -18.66 3.90 39.72
N ASP A 171 -19.30 2.74 39.75
CA ASP A 171 -19.17 1.83 40.88
C ASP A 171 -17.81 1.15 40.97
N SER A 172 -17.19 0.88 39.81
CA SER A 172 -15.82 0.37 39.65
C SER A 172 -15.22 0.81 38.31
N MET A 173 -13.89 0.94 38.28
CA MET A 173 -13.08 1.19 37.09
C MET A 173 -11.70 0.55 37.31
N THR A 174 -11.58 -0.72 36.97
CA THR A 174 -10.30 -1.43 37.12
C THR A 174 -9.44 -1.33 35.87
N VAL A 175 -8.15 -1.14 36.09
CA VAL A 175 -7.09 -1.23 35.08
C VAL A 175 -6.07 -2.25 35.54
N ILE A 176 -5.65 -3.12 34.61
CA ILE A 176 -4.64 -4.14 34.88
C ILE A 176 -3.34 -3.70 34.22
N GLY A 177 -2.25 -3.73 34.97
CA GLY A 177 -0.92 -3.45 34.47
C GLY A 177 -0.46 -4.43 33.39
N PRO A 178 0.68 -4.15 32.74
CA PRO A 178 1.18 -5.01 31.68
C PRO A 178 1.47 -6.42 32.19
N GLN A 179 1.29 -7.45 31.37
CA GLN A 179 1.59 -8.83 31.80
C GLN A 179 3.10 -9.06 31.98
N ALA A 180 3.92 -8.36 31.20
CA ALA A 180 5.38 -8.36 31.30
C ALA A 180 5.93 -7.01 30.82
N GLY A 181 7.09 -6.59 31.33
CA GLY A 181 7.80 -5.38 30.89
C GLY A 181 7.71 -4.21 31.88
N ALA A 182 7.89 -3.00 31.35
CA ALA A 182 7.89 -1.76 32.14
C ALA A 182 6.47 -1.43 32.64
N PRO A 183 6.32 -0.82 33.83
CA PRO A 183 5.02 -0.41 34.36
C PRO A 183 4.37 0.66 33.48
N TYR A 184 3.04 0.70 33.46
CA TYR A 184 2.34 1.85 32.86
C TYR A 184 2.55 3.09 33.72
N ARG A 185 2.77 4.23 33.05
CA ARG A 185 2.95 5.54 33.68
C ARG A 185 1.72 6.40 33.40
N LEU A 186 0.65 6.20 34.16
CA LEU A 186 -0.61 6.91 33.97
C LEU A 186 -0.53 8.32 34.54
N ALA A 187 -0.45 9.33 33.68
CA ALA A 187 -0.28 10.73 34.06
C ALA A 187 -1.53 11.58 33.82
N GLY A 188 -2.49 11.12 33.03
CA GLY A 188 -3.69 11.88 32.74
C GLY A 188 -4.76 11.11 31.98
N TYR A 189 -5.81 11.84 31.64
CA TYR A 189 -7.00 11.32 30.99
C TYR A 189 -7.44 12.26 29.86
N ALA A 190 -7.94 11.68 28.77
CA ALA A 190 -8.70 12.40 27.75
C ALA A 190 -10.11 11.83 27.66
N LEU A 191 -11.08 12.71 27.38
CA LEU A 191 -12.45 12.37 27.13
C LEU A 191 -12.76 12.72 25.68
N GLU A 192 -13.16 11.72 24.91
CA GLU A 192 -13.56 11.86 23.51
C GLU A 192 -15.06 11.60 23.38
N THR A 193 -15.72 12.36 22.51
CA THR A 193 -17.13 12.19 22.11
C THR A 193 -17.19 12.03 20.60
N ASP A 194 -17.79 10.95 20.10
CA ASP A 194 -17.94 10.66 18.66
C ASP A 194 -16.61 10.79 17.88
N GLY A 195 -15.52 10.32 18.49
CA GLY A 195 -14.16 10.38 17.94
C GLY A 195 -13.50 11.77 17.95
N ARG A 196 -14.08 12.74 18.67
CA ARG A 196 -13.52 14.09 18.86
C ARG A 196 -13.12 14.32 20.31
N LEU A 197 -11.94 14.92 20.51
CA LEU A 197 -11.48 15.31 21.84
C LEU A 197 -12.41 16.39 22.43
N LEU A 198 -13.00 16.11 23.59
CA LEU A 198 -13.80 17.05 24.35
C LEU A 198 -12.95 17.79 25.40
N VAL A 199 -12.14 17.03 26.15
CA VAL A 199 -11.27 17.58 27.19
C VAL A 199 -10.15 16.59 27.50
N HIS A 200 -8.97 17.08 27.88
CA HIS A 200 -8.00 16.26 28.61
C HIS A 200 -7.42 17.01 29.81
N GLY A 201 -6.88 16.25 30.74
CA GLY A 201 -6.33 16.77 31.98
C GLY A 201 -5.32 15.83 32.61
N ALA A 202 -4.36 16.42 33.32
CA ALA A 202 -3.45 15.68 34.17
C ALA A 202 -4.23 15.08 35.35
N ARG A 203 -3.78 13.91 35.79
CA ARG A 203 -4.27 13.25 36.99
C ARG A 203 -3.93 14.09 38.23
N GLY A 204 -4.89 14.21 39.15
CA GLY A 204 -4.76 15.09 40.32
C GLY A 204 -3.59 14.76 41.24
N ASP A 205 -3.30 13.46 41.41
CA ASP A 205 -2.24 12.95 42.29
C ASP A 205 -0.93 12.62 41.53
N GLY A 206 -0.69 13.27 40.37
CA GLY A 206 0.51 13.08 39.56
C GLY A 206 0.50 11.79 38.73
N VAL A 207 1.66 11.15 38.56
CA VAL A 207 1.82 9.93 37.76
C VAL A 207 1.58 8.68 38.61
N LEU A 208 0.67 7.81 38.17
CA LEU A 208 0.43 6.50 38.78
C LEU A 208 1.27 5.45 38.04
N LEU A 209 2.08 4.72 38.78
CA LEU A 209 2.79 3.56 38.26
C LEU A 209 1.94 2.31 38.48
N ILE A 210 1.49 1.69 37.38
CA ILE A 210 0.74 0.44 37.41
C ILE A 210 1.71 -0.70 37.05
N GLY A 211 2.13 -1.42 38.08
CA GLY A 211 3.12 -2.50 37.96
C GLY A 211 2.62 -3.73 37.19
N PRO A 212 3.53 -4.60 36.70
CA PRO A 212 3.14 -5.76 35.93
C PRO A 212 2.21 -6.72 36.69
N GLY A 213 1.12 -7.15 36.05
CA GLY A 213 0.11 -8.06 36.63
C GLY A 213 -0.71 -7.47 37.79
N VAL A 214 -0.52 -6.19 38.13
CA VAL A 214 -1.25 -5.55 39.24
C VAL A 214 -2.56 -4.96 38.73
N THR A 215 -3.65 -5.24 39.42
CA THR A 215 -4.94 -4.57 39.21
C THR A 215 -5.03 -3.34 40.09
N TYR A 216 -5.33 -2.20 39.49
CA TYR A 216 -5.62 -0.93 40.16
C TYR A 216 -7.07 -0.52 39.95
N GLU A 217 -7.65 0.08 40.98
CA GLU A 217 -9.00 0.66 40.96
C GLU A 217 -8.90 2.17 40.80
N LEU A 218 -9.46 2.71 39.71
CA LEU A 218 -9.42 4.12 39.33
C LEU A 218 -10.73 4.86 39.64
N LYS A 219 -11.66 4.23 40.36
CA LYS A 219 -12.88 4.90 40.83
C LYS A 219 -12.54 6.21 41.55
N GLY A 220 -13.05 7.32 41.01
CA GLY A 220 -12.88 8.65 41.58
C GLY A 220 -11.55 9.33 41.28
N ASP A 221 -10.61 8.67 40.58
CA ASP A 221 -9.34 9.27 40.16
C ASP A 221 -9.52 10.19 38.94
N VAL A 222 -10.51 9.89 38.09
CA VAL A 222 -10.83 10.70 36.90
C VAL A 222 -11.62 11.94 37.30
N VAL A 223 -10.90 13.07 37.41
CA VAL A 223 -11.44 14.40 37.58
C VAL A 223 -10.84 15.32 36.53
N LEU A 224 -11.69 15.77 35.61
CA LEU A 224 -11.33 16.66 34.51
C LEU A 224 -11.79 18.05 34.87
#